data_AF-A0A957FA83-F1
#
_entry.id   AF-A0A957FA83-F1
#
_cell.length_a   1.000
_cell.length_b   1.000
_cell.length_c   1.000
_cell.angle_alpha   90.00
_cell.angle_beta   90.00
_cell.angle_gamma   90.00
#
_symmetry.space_group_name_H-M   'P 1'
#
loop_
_entity.id
_entity.type
_entity.pdbx_description
1 polymer ?
#
loop_
_entity_poly.entity_id
_entity_poly.type
_entity_poly.pdbx_seq_one_letter_code
_entity_poly.pdbx_strand_id
1 'polypeptide(L)' 'MSPLRQRMFQEMQLRGLAPRTQEAYTTAVRQLADYFRKSPDQIAEEELQQGAMRHQIFL' A
#
# COMPACT_ATOMS: atom_id res chain seq x y z
N MET A 1 7.54 6.93 -11.69
CA MET A 1 6.94 5.78 -10.97
C MET A 1 8.07 5.05 -10.26
N SER A 2 7.92 4.69 -8.98
CA SER A 2 8.89 3.79 -8.33
C SER A 2 8.71 2.35 -8.85
N PRO A 3 9.76 1.51 -8.86
CA PRO A 3 9.65 0.10 -9.26
C PRO A 3 8.58 -0.67 -8.49
N LEU A 4 8.44 -0.39 -7.18
CA LEU A 4 7.41 -1.00 -6.34
C LEU A 4 6.00 -0.63 -6.82
N ARG A 5 5.75 0.67 -7.09
CA ARG A 5 4.44 1.14 -7.55
C ARG A 5 4.06 0.52 -8.90
N GLN A 6 5.03 0.31 -9.78
CA GLN A 6 4.78 -0.30 -11.08
C GLN A 6 4.44 -1.80 -10.96
N ARG A 7 5.16 -2.55 -10.11
CA ARG A 7 4.85 -3.94 -9.80
C ARG A 7 3.46 -4.09 -9.17
N MET A 8 3.12 -3.23 -8.20
CA MET A 8 1.78 -3.22 -7.59
C MET A 8 0.68 -3.00 -8.62
N PHE A 9 0.86 -2.04 -9.54
CA PHE A 9 -0.12 -1.77 -10.59
C PHE A 9 -0.28 -2.96 -11.55
N GLN A 10 0.82 -3.57 -11.99
CA GLN A 10 0.81 -4.76 -12.85
C GLN A 10 0.12 -5.95 -12.18
N GLU A 11 0.42 -6.22 -10.92
CA GLU A 11 -0.23 -7.28 -10.14
C GLU A 11 -1.75 -7.06 -10.03
N MET A 12 -2.18 -5.82 -9.77
CA MET A 12 -3.60 -5.50 -9.67
C MET A 12 -4.34 -5.65 -11.01
N GLN A 13 -3.67 -5.33 -12.13
CA GLN A 13 -4.20 -5.57 -13.48
C GLN A 13 -4.29 -7.06 -13.80
N LEU A 14 -3.26 -7.85 -13.47
CA LEU A 14 -3.25 -9.30 -13.68
C LEU A 14 -4.37 -10.01 -12.91
N ARG A 15 -4.72 -9.49 -11.73
CA ARG A 15 -5.82 -10.00 -10.90
C ARG A 15 -7.21 -9.49 -11.33
N GLY A 16 -7.28 -8.64 -12.34
CA GLY A 16 -8.54 -8.09 -12.85
C GLY A 16 -9.24 -7.14 -11.87
N LEU A 17 -8.49 -6.47 -10.98
CA LEU A 17 -9.09 -5.53 -10.02
C LEU A 17 -9.67 -4.32 -10.75
N ALA A 18 -10.87 -3.89 -10.37
CA ALA A 18 -11.51 -2.71 -10.92
C ALA A 18 -10.62 -1.45 -10.75
N PRO A 19 -10.65 -0.48 -11.67
CA PRO A 19 -9.84 0.75 -11.58
C PRO A 19 -9.97 1.47 -10.24
N ARG A 20 -11.20 1.54 -9.70
CA ARG A 20 -11.47 2.15 -8.39
C ARG A 20 -10.75 1.43 -7.25
N THR A 21 -10.62 0.11 -7.31
CA THR A 21 -9.87 -0.69 -6.35
C THR A 21 -8.36 -0.44 -6.48
N GLN A 22 -7.86 -0.30 -7.71
CA GLN A 22 -6.45 0.03 -7.96
C GLN A 22 -6.08 1.41 -7.38
N GLU A 23 -6.95 2.40 -7.56
CA GLU A 23 -6.80 3.74 -7.00
C GLU A 23 -6.84 3.73 -5.47
N ALA A 24 -7.79 3.01 -4.88
CA ALA A 24 -7.91 2.87 -3.43
C ALA A 24 -6.65 2.24 -2.81
N TYR A 25 -6.15 1.15 -3.40
CA TYR A 25 -4.94 0.48 -2.94
C TYR A 25 -3.70 1.37 -3.08
N THR A 26 -3.56 2.07 -4.20
CA THR A 26 -2.44 3.00 -4.42
C THR A 26 -2.48 4.16 -3.41
N THR A 27 -3.68 4.63 -3.07
CA THR A 27 -3.88 5.69 -2.07
C THR A 27 -3.52 5.21 -0.67
N ALA A 28 -3.94 4.01 -0.28
CA ALA A 28 -3.61 3.42 1.02
C ALA A 28 -2.09 3.28 1.20
N VAL A 29 -1.37 2.80 0.19
CA VAL A 29 0.10 2.68 0.24
C VAL A 29 0.79 4.04 0.36
N ARG A 30 0.24 5.08 -0.29
CA ARG A 30 0.75 6.44 -0.14
C ARG A 30 0.56 6.94 1.29
N GLN A 31 -0.63 6.78 1.87
CA GLN A 31 -0.91 7.20 3.24
C GLN A 31 0.00 6.49 4.25
N LEU A 32 0.27 5.21 4.01
CA LEU A 32 1.20 4.41 4.81
C LEU A 32 2.63 4.96 4.74
N ALA A 33 3.12 5.27 3.55
CA ALA A 33 4.43 5.89 3.35
C ALA A 33 4.52 7.27 4.04
N ASP A 34 3.47 8.07 3.95
CA ASP A 34 3.38 9.38 4.60
C ASP A 34 3.39 9.26 6.14
N TYR A 35 2.72 8.25 6.70
CA TYR A 35 2.69 7.97 8.14
C TYR A 35 4.06 7.57 8.67
N PHE A 36 4.74 6.63 8.01
CA PHE A 36 6.07 6.16 8.43
C PHE A 36 7.22 7.07 7.98
N ARG A 37 6.95 8.04 7.10
CA ARG A 37 7.95 8.89 6.43
C ARG A 37 9.08 8.08 5.79
N LYS A 38 8.71 6.92 5.25
CA LYS A 38 9.60 5.94 4.63
C LYS A 38 9.04 5.55 3.27
N SER A 39 9.92 5.18 2.34
CA SER A 39 9.46 4.57 1.10
C SER A 39 8.74 3.25 1.43
N PRO A 40 7.64 2.87 0.75
CA PRO A 40 6.88 1.67 1.13
C PRO A 40 7.69 0.36 1.05
N ASP A 41 8.76 0.32 0.25
CA ASP A 41 9.75 -0.77 0.19
C ASP A 41 10.72 -0.82 1.38
N GLN A 42 10.70 0.21 2.24
CA GLN A 42 11.54 0.33 3.44
C GLN A 42 10.74 0.18 4.74
N ILE A 43 9.42 -0.07 4.65
CA ILE A 43 8.58 -0.30 5.82
C ILE A 43 8.72 -1.78 6.18
N ALA A 44 9.31 -2.06 7.35
CA ALA A 44 9.50 -3.43 7.81
C ALA A 44 8.16 -4.07 8.20
N GLU A 45 8.05 -5.39 8.08
CA GLU A 45 6.81 -6.13 8.38
C GLU A 45 6.38 -5.95 9.84
N GLU A 46 7.34 -5.81 10.75
CA GLU A 46 7.11 -5.53 12.16
C GLU A 46 6.54 -4.11 12.40
N GLU A 47 6.94 -3.13 11.58
CA GLU A 47 6.38 -1.77 11.61
C GLU A 47 4.94 -1.77 11.07
N LEU A 48 4.66 -2.58 10.05
CA LEU A 48 3.30 -2.78 9.53
C LEU A 48 2.38 -3.42 10.58
N GLN A 49 2.85 -4.45 11.29
CA GLN A 49 2.06 -5.11 12.34
C GLN A 49 1.75 -4.17 13.51
N GLN A 50 2.72 -3.35 13.94
CA GLN A 50 2.49 -2.34 14.99
C GLN A 50 1.59 -1.19 14.51
N GLY A 51 1.74 -0.75 13.26
CA GLY A 51 0.86 0.25 12.65
C GLY A 51 -0.56 -0.24 12.45
N ALA A 52 -0.74 -1.49 12.01
CA ALA A 52 -2.04 -2.13 11.80
C ALA A 52 -2.79 -2.38 13.12
N MET A 53 -2.09 -2.72 14.21
CA MET A 53 -2.71 -2.81 15.55
C MET A 53 -3.25 -1.47 16.06
N ARG A 54 -2.74 -0.33 15.56
CA ARG A 54 -3.21 1.01 15.92
C ARG A 54 -4.27 1.56 14.95
N HIS A 55 -4.43 0.94 13.78
CA HIS A 55 -5.38 1.31 12.71
C HIS A 55 -6.35 0.16 12.41
N GLN A 56 -7.00 -0.38 13.44
CA GLN A 56 -8.19 -1.20 13.24
C GLN A 56 -9.37 -0.30 12.87
N ILE A 57 -9.42 0.16 11.62
CA ILE A 57 -10.60 0.64 10.88
C ILE A 57 -10.12 0.70 9.43
N PHE A 58 -10.48 -0.33 8.64
CA PHE A 58 -10.91 -0.26 7.24
C PHE A 58 -11.13 -1.68 6.73
N LEU A 59 -11.95 -2.46 7.45
CA LEU A 59 -12.92 -3.43 6.92
C LEU A 59 -14.01 -3.58 7.98
#